data_AF-A0A4D4KJZ3-F1
#
_entry.id   AF-A0A4D4KJZ3-F1
#
_cell.length_a   1.000
_cell.length_b   1.000
_cell.length_c   1.000
_cell.angle_alpha   90.00
_cell.angle_beta   90.00
_cell.angle_gamma   90.00
#
_symmetry.space_group_name_H-M   'P 1'
#
loop_
_entity.id
_entity.type
_entity.pdbx_description
1 polymer ?
#
loop_
_entity_poly.entity_id
_entity_poly.type
_entity_poly.pdbx_seq_one_letter_code
_entity_poly.pdbx_strand_id
1 'polypeptide(L)'
;MTDDQTTMIDFAPTVHRVTALLSGVSDGQLSAPTPCGTYSVGDLLDHFMRLAIGMRHAAEKTTATAGPDDPAPGRGRRTGLTPSGGRSCRAGSTR
;
A
#
# COMPACT_ATOMS: atom_id res chain seq x y z
N MET A 1 -20.18 -13.93 -5.59
CA MET A 1 -18.83 -13.61 -5.05
C MET A 1 -19.09 -12.73 -3.85
N THR A 2 -18.98 -13.32 -2.66
CA THR A 2 -19.79 -13.03 -1.47
C THR A 2 -19.72 -11.59 -0.95
N ASP A 3 -20.91 -11.08 -0.66
CA ASP A 3 -21.23 -9.88 0.11
C ASP A 3 -20.94 -10.16 1.59
N ASP A 4 -19.85 -9.60 2.12
CA ASP A 4 -19.46 -9.63 3.55
C ASP A 4 -18.50 -8.46 3.89
N GLN A 5 -18.81 -7.24 3.43
CA GLN A 5 -17.96 -6.06 3.70
C GLN A 5 -18.47 -5.21 4.87
N THR A 6 -19.42 -5.73 5.67
CA THR A 6 -20.01 -5.03 6.83
C THR A 6 -19.64 -5.70 8.16
N THR A 7 -18.98 -6.85 8.14
CA THR A 7 -18.33 -7.43 9.34
C THR A 7 -16.98 -6.70 9.55
N MET A 8 -16.66 -6.40 10.81
CA MET A 8 -15.41 -5.71 11.16
C MET A 8 -14.22 -6.52 10.65
N ILE A 9 -13.38 -5.93 9.80
CA ILE A 9 -12.21 -6.60 9.22
C ILE A 9 -11.26 -6.98 10.37
N ASP A 10 -11.05 -8.28 10.58
CA ASP A 10 -10.06 -8.80 11.51
C ASP A 10 -8.68 -8.90 10.83
N PHE A 11 -7.75 -8.07 11.30
CA PHE A 11 -6.36 -8.08 10.83
C PHE A 11 -5.44 -9.00 11.64
N ALA A 12 -5.90 -9.53 12.79
CA ALA A 12 -5.06 -10.30 13.70
C ALA A 12 -4.36 -11.49 13.02
N PRO A 13 -5.01 -12.29 12.15
CA PRO A 13 -4.34 -13.40 11.45
C PRO A 13 -3.19 -12.93 10.58
N THR A 14 -3.37 -11.84 9.83
CA THR A 14 -2.36 -11.26 8.95
C THR A 14 -1.21 -10.67 9.75
N VAL A 15 -1.52 -9.93 10.82
CA VAL A 15 -0.51 -9.35 11.73
C VAL A 15 0.35 -10.45 12.33
N HIS A 16 -0.24 -11.54 12.82
CA HIS A 16 0.52 -12.67 13.37
C HIS A 16 1.47 -13.31 12.35
N ARG A 17 1.06 -13.45 11.08
CA ARG A 17 1.96 -13.94 10.03
C ARG A 17 3.16 -13.01 9.83
N VAL A 18 2.93 -11.70 9.80
CA VAL A 18 4.00 -10.70 9.67
C VAL A 18 4.93 -10.76 10.88
N THR A 19 4.40 -10.78 12.10
CA THR A 19 5.21 -10.87 13.34
C THR A 19 6.07 -12.14 13.37
N ALA A 20 5.54 -13.27 12.90
CA ALA A 20 6.31 -14.51 12.82
C ALA A 20 7.51 -14.40 11.86
N LEU A 21 7.36 -13.69 10.73
CA LEU A 21 8.48 -13.42 9.81
C LEU A 21 9.53 -12.49 10.44
N LEU A 22 9.09 -11.45 11.14
CA LEU A 22 9.99 -10.50 11.81
C LEU A 22 10.82 -11.15 12.92
N SER A 23 10.31 -12.23 13.54
CA SER A 23 11.04 -12.99 14.56
C SER A 23 12.33 -13.65 14.02
N GLY A 24 12.44 -13.81 12.71
CA GLY A 24 13.64 -14.32 12.04
C GLY A 24 14.62 -13.24 11.57
N VAL A 25 14.31 -11.96 11.77
CA VAL A 25 15.16 -10.83 11.35
C VAL A 25 16.01 -10.38 12.53
N SER A 26 17.32 -10.54 12.40
CA SER A 26 18.29 -10.01 13.36
C SER A 26 18.67 -8.56 13.04
N ASP A 27 19.18 -7.82 14.04
CA ASP A 27 19.64 -6.44 13.85
C ASP A 27 20.72 -6.31 12.77
N GLY A 28 21.61 -7.31 12.65
CA GLY A 28 22.64 -7.35 11.62
C GLY A 28 22.10 -7.47 10.19
N GLN A 29 20.85 -7.90 10.03
CA GLN A 29 20.19 -8.00 8.72
C GLN A 29 19.45 -6.72 8.34
N LEU A 30 19.30 -5.74 9.24
CA LEU A 30 18.59 -4.49 8.95
C LEU A 30 19.28 -3.69 7.84
N SER A 31 20.61 -3.75 7.76
CA SER A 31 21.37 -3.09 6.70
C SER A 31 21.45 -3.90 5.39
N ALA A 32 20.93 -5.13 5.36
CA ALA A 32 20.97 -5.98 4.17
C ALA A 32 19.96 -5.50 3.11
N PRO A 33 20.25 -5.64 1.80
CA PRO A 33 19.31 -5.27 0.76
C PRO A 33 18.13 -6.24 0.72
N THR A 34 16.95 -5.70 0.40
CA THR A 34 15.81 -6.52 0.01
C THR A 34 16.03 -7.13 -1.38
N PRO A 35 15.34 -8.22 -1.77
CA PRO A 35 15.45 -8.82 -3.11
C PRO A 35 15.14 -7.85 -4.27
N CYS A 36 14.42 -6.76 -3.99
CA CYS A 36 14.12 -5.70 -4.94
C CYS A 36 15.23 -4.64 -5.06
N GLY A 37 16.31 -4.74 -4.28
CA GLY A 37 17.55 -3.96 -4.37
C GLY A 37 17.48 -2.49 -3.93
N THR A 38 16.31 -1.84 -4.00
CA THR A 38 16.16 -0.39 -3.74
C THR A 38 16.16 -0.02 -2.26
N TYR A 39 15.76 -0.93 -1.38
CA TYR A 39 15.58 -0.67 0.05
C TYR A 39 16.34 -1.71 0.88
N SER A 40 16.93 -1.27 1.99
CA SER A 40 17.38 -2.21 3.02
C SER A 40 16.17 -2.83 3.74
N VAL A 41 16.41 -3.92 4.47
CA VAL A 41 15.38 -4.51 5.34
C VAL A 41 14.89 -3.47 6.36
N GLY A 42 15.81 -2.70 6.94
CA GLY A 42 15.49 -1.61 7.87
C GLY A 42 14.60 -0.54 7.24
N ASP A 43 14.92 -0.08 6.03
CA ASP A 43 14.13 0.93 5.32
C ASP A 43 12.70 0.45 5.06
N LEU A 44 12.54 -0.82 4.66
CA LEU A 44 11.24 -1.41 4.40
C LEU A 44 10.41 -1.53 5.69
N LEU A 45 11.04 -1.94 6.80
CA LEU A 45 10.37 -2.08 8.09
C LEU A 45 9.97 -0.73 8.69
N ASP A 46 10.81 0.30 8.55
CA ASP A 46 10.46 1.67 8.93
C ASP A 46 9.21 2.14 8.16
N HIS A 47 9.21 1.98 6.83
CA HIS A 47 8.06 2.35 6.00
C HIS A 47 6.78 1.60 6.39
N PHE A 48 6.89 0.30 6.65
CA PHE A 48 5.77 -0.52 7.08
C PHE A 48 5.22 -0.09 8.45
N MET A 49 6.10 0.23 9.40
CA MET A 49 5.72 0.70 10.73
C MET A 49 4.96 2.04 10.66
N ARG A 50 5.46 2.99 9.86
CA ARG A 50 4.82 4.30 9.68
C ARG A 50 3.45 4.17 9.02
N LEU A 51 3.30 3.25 8.06
CA LEU A 51 1.99 2.92 7.49
C LEU A 51 1.02 2.37 8.53
N ALA A 52 1.46 1.42 9.36
CA ALA A 52 0.61 0.80 10.39
C ALA A 52 0.11 1.85 11.42
N ILE A 53 0.99 2.76 11.84
CA ILE A 53 0.66 3.87 12.72
C ILE A 53 -0.36 4.82 12.06
N GLY A 54 -0.15 5.19 10.80
CA GLY A 54 -1.09 6.02 10.04
C GLY A 54 -2.48 5.40 9.92
N MET A 55 -2.56 4.10 9.66
CA MET A 55 -3.84 3.38 9.57
C MET A 55 -4.54 3.29 10.93
N ARG A 56 -3.80 3.06 12.03
CA ARG A 56 -4.33 3.12 13.40
C ARG A 56 -4.93 4.50 13.68
N HIS A 57 -4.20 5.57 13.38
CA HIS A 57 -4.69 6.93 13.55
C HIS A 57 -5.94 7.22 12.73
N ALA A 58 -6.00 6.74 11.48
CA ALA A 58 -7.19 6.85 10.64
C ALA A 58 -8.41 6.13 11.26
N ALA A 59 -8.21 4.93 11.83
CA ALA A 59 -9.27 4.19 12.51
C ALA A 59 -9.74 4.89 13.80
N GLU A 60 -8.81 5.45 14.57
CA GLU A 60 -9.09 6.25 15.78
C GLU A 60 -9.70 7.62 15.44
N LYS A 61 -9.76 7.98 14.15
CA LYS A 61 -10.16 9.31 13.66
C LYS A 61 -9.31 10.42 14.28
N THR A 62 -8.08 10.11 14.65
CA THR A 62 -7.08 11.05 15.12
C THR A 62 -6.25 11.51 13.93
N THR A 63 -6.17 12.81 13.70
CA THR A 63 -5.17 13.33 12.77
C THR A 63 -3.82 13.20 13.44
N ALA A 64 -2.97 12.28 12.96
CA ALA A 64 -1.55 12.36 13.26
C ALA A 64 -1.06 13.72 12.76
N THR A 65 -0.48 14.55 13.63
CA THR A 65 0.30 15.69 13.16
C THR A 65 1.43 15.11 12.33
N ALA A 66 1.35 15.26 11.01
CA ALA A 66 2.42 14.84 10.12
C ALA A 66 3.69 15.57 10.56
N GLY A 67 4.71 14.80 10.93
CA GLY A 67 6.05 15.30 11.14
C GLY A 67 6.67 15.75 9.81
N PRO A 68 7.68 16.62 9.84
CA PRO A 68 8.33 17.13 8.62
C PRO A 68 8.93 16.03 7.72
N ASP A 69 9.19 14.84 8.28
CA ASP A 69 9.77 13.69 7.58
C ASP A 69 8.74 12.61 7.18
N ASP A 70 7.44 12.86 7.34
CA ASP A 70 6.42 11.90 6.92
C ASP A 70 6.36 11.76 5.40
N PRO A 71 6.38 10.52 4.86
CA PRO A 71 6.25 10.31 3.44
C PRO A 71 4.88 10.84 3.01
N ALA A 72 4.86 11.67 1.95
CA ALA A 72 3.61 12.14 1.40
C ALA A 72 2.71 10.93 1.07
N PRO A 73 1.41 10.96 1.42
CA PRO A 73 0.50 9.88 1.05
C PRO A 73 0.66 9.63 -0.45
N GLY A 74 0.97 8.38 -0.81
CA GLY A 74 1.26 8.01 -2.18
C GLY A 74 0.20 8.57 -3.11
N ARG A 75 0.57 9.50 -3.99
CA ARG A 75 -0.26 9.96 -5.10
C ARG A 75 -0.43 8.79 -6.06
N GLY A 76 -1.32 7.86 -5.74
CA GLY A 76 -1.86 6.92 -6.70
C GLY A 76 -2.54 7.73 -7.81
N ARG A 77 -1.81 8.02 -8.89
CA ARG A 77 -2.35 8.75 -10.04
C ARG A 77 -3.32 7.81 -10.75
N ARG A 78 -4.63 7.98 -10.49
CA ARG A 78 -5.71 7.31 -11.23
C ARG A 78 -5.86 7.91 -12.64
N THR A 79 -4.81 7.84 -13.45
CA THR A 79 -4.79 8.39 -14.83
C THR A 79 -4.16 7.40 -15.81
N GLY A 80 -4.30 6.10 -15.51
CA GLY A 80 -3.90 5.00 -16.39
C GLY A 80 -5.01 3.98 -16.65
N LEU A 81 -6.24 4.22 -16.20
CA LEU A 81 -7.40 3.39 -16.56
C LEU A 81 -8.21 4.08 -17.65
N THR A 82 -7.57 4.37 -18.79
CA THR A 82 -8.33 4.56 -20.02
C THR A 82 -8.55 3.17 -20.61
N PRO A 83 -9.79 2.74 -20.89
CA PRO A 83 -9.98 1.62 -21.78
C PRO A 83 -9.55 2.11 -23.17
N SER A 84 -8.31 1.82 -23.55
CA SER A 84 -7.88 1.94 -24.94
C SER A 84 -8.60 0.84 -25.73
N GLY A 85 -9.66 1.24 -26.43
CA GLY A 85 -10.47 0.37 -27.26
C GLY A 85 -11.25 1.20 -28.28
N GLY A 86 -10.53 1.96 -29.09
CA GLY A 86 -11.12 2.72 -30.18
C GLY A 86 -11.75 1.81 -31.25
N ARG A 87 -12.97 2.11 -31.64
CA ARG A 87 -13.46 1.92 -33.01
C ARG A 87 -14.15 3.20 -33.43
N SER A 88 -13.50 3.97 -34.29
CA SER A 88 -14.17 5.06 -35.00
C SER A 88 -15.04 4.44 -36.10
N CYS A 89 -16.36 4.52 -35.93
CA CYS A 89 -17.25 4.38 -37.07
C CYS A 89 -17.11 5.67 -37.89
N ARG A 90 -16.24 5.60 -38.91
CA ARG A 90 -16.16 6.55 -40.02
C ARG A 90 -17.55 6.63 -40.67
N ALA A 91 -18.25 7.74 -40.50
CA ALA A 91 -19.42 8.06 -41.31
C ALA A 91 -18.94 8.34 -42.74
N GLY A 92 -19.03 7.31 -43.59
CA GLY A 92 -18.86 7.42 -45.03
C GLY A 92 -20.03 8.17 -45.65
N SER A 93 -19.70 9.16 -46.46
CA SER A 93 -20.55 9.78 -47.47
C SER A 93 -21.21 8.74 -48.38
N THR A 94 -22.53 8.87 -48.61
CA THR A 94 -23.25 8.82 -49.91
C THR A 94 -24.76 8.64 -49.65
N ARG A 95 -25.60 9.64 -49.93
CA ARG A 95 -26.38 9.79 -51.18
C ARG A 95 -27.23 11.06 -51.14
#